data_AF-A0A8T6F835-F1
#
_entry.id   AF-A0A8T6F835-F1
#
_cell.length_a   1.000
_cell.length_b   1.000
_cell.length_c   1.000
_cell.angle_alpha   90.00
_cell.angle_beta   90.00
_cell.angle_gamma   90.00
#
_symmetry.space_group_name_H-M   'P 1'
#
loop_
_entity.id
_entity.type
_entity.pdbx_description
1 polymer ?
#
loop_
_entity_poly.entity_id
_entity_poly.type
_entity_poly.pdbx_seq_one_letter_code
_entity_poly.pdbx_strand_id
1 'polypeptide(L)'
;MGTEAYRSLYGDLTKLKDVSLLDNPAGGSGADVALLNLLLAVSEAVDRHCNRHFYALTETRWFDGTGETVLPLPDAIAVSSVRSDDDETGNYSTSWASSEYHLLPLNASPEEHWGRPYHALRVRGNGPRQRFERGPARYEVQGRWGFGERLEYARSRLRSSLSETATLLDVSNGADFAVGQTIAAGPERMLVRTVSSNRLTVTRGLNGTSPQQHSLNDTLYIVRWPAPIERAALINAARLWTRAPAFEPFYVDADLDTDVRLLLEPYRLGGVA
;
A
#
# COMPACT_ATOMS: atom_id res chain seq x y z
N MET A 1 8.14 -14.75 -18.19
CA MET A 1 8.85 -13.64 -17.53
C MET A 1 8.03 -13.25 -16.31
N GLY A 2 8.51 -13.52 -15.10
CA GLY A 2 7.77 -13.17 -13.89
C GLY A 2 7.83 -11.67 -13.69
N THR A 3 6.70 -10.98 -13.79
CA THR A 3 6.58 -9.58 -13.40
C THR A 3 6.80 -9.50 -11.89
N GLU A 4 7.90 -8.87 -11.46
CA GLU A 4 8.09 -8.57 -10.05
C GLU A 4 7.00 -7.59 -9.62
N ALA A 5 6.35 -7.89 -8.49
CA ALA A 5 5.35 -7.03 -7.92
C ALA A 5 6.12 -5.90 -7.24
N TYR A 6 6.12 -4.74 -7.87
CA TYR A 6 6.71 -3.50 -7.37
C TYR A 6 5.85 -2.85 -6.28
N ARG A 7 4.65 -3.40 -6.02
CA ARG A 7 3.73 -2.95 -4.98
C ARG A 7 2.97 -4.09 -4.32
N SER A 8 2.24 -3.76 -3.27
CA SER A 8 1.35 -4.66 -2.55
C SER A 8 0.17 -5.16 -3.38
N LEU A 9 -0.29 -6.38 -3.07
CA LEU A 9 -1.50 -7.00 -3.60
C LEU A 9 -2.65 -6.88 -2.59
N TYR A 10 -3.88 -6.68 -3.05
CA TYR A 10 -5.07 -6.61 -2.20
C TYR A 10 -5.69 -7.97 -1.89
N GLY A 11 -4.88 -9.03 -1.83
CA GLY A 11 -5.31 -10.38 -1.51
C GLY A 11 -4.15 -11.36 -1.44
N ASP A 12 -4.41 -12.56 -0.96
CA ASP A 12 -3.42 -13.64 -0.88
C ASP A 12 -3.92 -14.92 -1.55
N LEU A 13 -2.99 -15.77 -1.99
CA LEU A 13 -3.31 -17.00 -2.71
C LEU A 13 -4.04 -18.02 -1.84
N THR A 14 -3.79 -18.03 -0.52
CA THR A 14 -4.47 -18.96 0.39
C THR A 14 -5.95 -18.66 0.43
N LYS A 15 -6.33 -17.38 0.57
CA LYS A 15 -7.72 -16.93 0.50
C LYS A 15 -8.31 -17.17 -0.89
N LEU A 16 -7.60 -16.80 -1.96
CA LEU A 16 -8.13 -16.92 -3.32
C LEU A 16 -8.42 -18.38 -3.71
N LYS A 17 -7.60 -19.33 -3.24
CA LYS A 17 -7.76 -20.76 -3.49
C LYS A 17 -8.69 -21.46 -2.49
N ASP A 18 -9.27 -20.73 -1.56
CA ASP A 18 -10.22 -21.30 -0.61
C ASP A 18 -11.43 -21.91 -1.34
N VAL A 19 -12.03 -22.92 -0.71
CA VAL A 19 -13.16 -23.68 -1.29
C VAL A 19 -14.38 -22.83 -1.55
N SER A 20 -14.51 -21.72 -0.82
CA SER A 20 -15.58 -20.74 -0.99
C SER A 20 -15.44 -19.87 -2.25
N LEU A 21 -14.24 -19.78 -2.84
CA LEU A 21 -13.95 -18.93 -4.00
C LEU A 21 -13.67 -19.73 -5.27
N LEU A 22 -12.58 -20.50 -5.29
CA LEU A 22 -12.15 -21.21 -6.50
C LEU A 22 -12.39 -22.73 -6.43
N ASP A 23 -12.65 -23.28 -5.24
CA ASP A 23 -12.55 -24.72 -4.96
C ASP A 23 -11.14 -25.24 -5.30
N ASN A 24 -10.46 -25.82 -4.32
CA ASN A 24 -9.04 -26.18 -4.42
C ASN A 24 -8.67 -27.30 -5.45
N PRO A 25 -9.47 -27.73 -6.47
CA PRO A 25 -8.97 -28.54 -7.59
C PRO A 25 -8.67 -27.78 -8.91
N ALA A 26 -9.03 -26.51 -9.10
CA ALA A 26 -8.82 -25.85 -10.41
C ALA A 26 -7.44 -25.15 -10.59
N GLY A 27 -6.65 -25.01 -9.52
CA GLY A 27 -5.44 -24.18 -9.50
C GLY A 27 -4.29 -24.76 -8.68
N GLY A 28 -3.91 -26.03 -8.94
CA GLY A 28 -2.75 -26.68 -8.31
C GLY A 28 -1.47 -25.82 -8.34
N SER A 29 -0.39 -26.22 -7.66
CA SER A 29 0.83 -25.38 -7.48
C SER A 29 1.47 -24.83 -8.76
N GLY A 30 1.12 -25.37 -9.94
CA GLY A 30 1.54 -24.83 -11.24
C GLY A 30 0.85 -23.52 -11.65
N ALA A 31 -0.24 -23.12 -11.01
CA ALA A 31 -1.02 -21.92 -11.36
C ALA A 31 -0.68 -20.68 -10.49
N ASP A 32 0.13 -20.83 -9.43
CA ASP A 32 0.38 -19.79 -8.42
C ASP A 32 0.91 -18.50 -9.03
N VAL A 33 1.84 -18.61 -9.97
CA VAL A 33 2.41 -17.46 -10.67
C VAL A 33 1.34 -16.72 -11.48
N ALA A 34 0.48 -17.45 -12.18
CA ALA A 34 -0.60 -16.86 -12.97
C ALA A 34 -1.65 -16.19 -12.07
N LEU A 35 -2.04 -16.83 -10.97
CA LEU A 35 -2.98 -16.28 -9.99
C LEU A 35 -2.43 -15.03 -9.29
N LEU A 36 -1.13 -14.99 -8.96
CA LEU A 36 -0.50 -13.79 -8.42
C LEU A 36 -0.49 -12.63 -9.42
N ASN A 37 -0.20 -12.91 -10.68
CA ASN A 37 -0.24 -11.90 -11.74
C ASN A 37 -1.67 -11.38 -11.95
N LEU A 38 -2.67 -12.27 -11.89
CA LEU A 38 -4.07 -11.87 -11.95
C LEU A 38 -4.46 -11.00 -10.76
N LEU A 39 -4.06 -11.36 -9.54
CA LEU A 39 -4.27 -10.51 -8.36
C LEU A 39 -3.61 -9.15 -8.49
N LEU A 40 -2.42 -9.06 -9.10
CA LEU A 40 -1.76 -7.79 -9.37
C LEU A 40 -2.59 -6.91 -10.32
N ALA A 41 -3.03 -7.48 -11.45
CA ALA A 41 -3.85 -6.78 -12.43
C ALA A 41 -5.22 -6.36 -11.86
N VAL A 42 -5.84 -7.18 -11.03
CA VAL A 42 -7.08 -6.83 -10.34
C VAL A 42 -6.85 -5.76 -9.27
N SER A 43 -5.73 -5.81 -8.55
CA SER A 43 -5.39 -4.74 -7.59
C SER A 43 -5.22 -3.40 -8.30
N GLU A 44 -4.65 -3.37 -9.51
CA GLU A 44 -4.61 -2.18 -10.37
C GLU A 44 -5.99 -1.71 -10.82
N ALA A 45 -6.88 -2.64 -11.16
CA ALA A 45 -8.24 -2.30 -11.55
C ALA A 45 -8.99 -1.65 -10.40
N VAL A 46 -8.81 -2.15 -9.17
CA VAL A 46 -9.35 -1.56 -7.95
C VAL A 46 -8.79 -0.16 -7.74
N ASP A 47 -7.47 0.04 -7.87
CA ASP A 47 -6.84 1.36 -7.75
C ASP A 47 -7.42 2.37 -8.76
N ARG A 48 -7.50 1.95 -10.03
CA ARG A 48 -8.06 2.77 -11.13
C ARG A 48 -9.53 3.11 -10.88
N HIS A 49 -10.33 2.15 -10.42
CA HIS A 49 -11.74 2.36 -10.15
C HIS A 49 -11.97 3.31 -8.96
N CYS A 50 -11.23 3.12 -7.87
CA CYS A 50 -11.32 3.96 -6.68
C CYS A 50 -10.65 5.34 -6.86
N ASN A 51 -9.91 5.54 -7.95
CA ASN A 51 -9.09 6.73 -8.22
C ASN A 51 -8.15 7.08 -7.05
N ARG A 52 -7.60 6.04 -6.43
CA ARG A 52 -6.66 6.12 -5.28
C ARG A 52 -6.01 4.74 -5.08
N HIS A 53 -4.93 4.70 -4.33
CA HIS A 53 -4.31 3.43 -3.91
C HIS A 53 -4.42 3.20 -2.39
N PHE A 54 -4.45 1.94 -1.98
CA PHE A 54 -4.65 1.54 -0.59
C PHE A 54 -3.37 1.15 0.14
N TYR A 55 -2.30 0.82 -0.58
CA TYR A 55 -1.00 0.55 0.01
C TYR A 55 -0.25 1.83 0.38
N ALA A 56 0.59 1.74 1.41
CA ALA A 56 1.47 2.81 1.87
C ALA A 56 2.71 2.93 0.98
N LEU A 57 2.72 3.94 0.11
CA LEU A 57 3.83 4.30 -0.75
C LEU A 57 4.73 5.33 -0.06
N THR A 58 5.99 5.00 0.19
CA THR A 58 6.97 5.93 0.74
C THR A 58 7.62 6.70 -0.40
N GLU A 59 7.39 8.02 -0.45
CA GLU A 59 7.86 8.87 -1.56
C GLU A 59 7.96 10.34 -1.13
N THR A 60 8.82 11.09 -1.83
CA THR A 60 8.84 12.55 -1.79
C THR A 60 7.98 13.10 -2.93
N ARG A 61 7.08 14.04 -2.61
CA ARG A 61 6.21 14.71 -3.58
C ARG A 61 6.37 16.23 -3.52
N TRP A 62 6.20 16.86 -4.67
CA TRP A 62 6.30 18.31 -4.83
C TRP A 62 4.93 18.91 -5.07
N PHE A 63 4.68 20.05 -4.44
CA PHE A 63 3.39 20.72 -4.44
C PHE A 63 3.52 22.19 -4.78
N ASP A 64 2.61 22.66 -5.61
CA ASP A 64 2.43 24.08 -5.84
C ASP A 64 1.91 24.76 -4.57
N GLY A 65 2.50 25.90 -4.26
CA GLY A 65 2.03 26.77 -3.21
C GLY A 65 0.71 27.43 -3.57
N THR A 66 -0.26 27.37 -2.65
CA THR A 66 -1.65 27.81 -2.90
C THR A 66 -1.85 29.32 -2.73
N GLY A 67 -0.97 29.98 -1.97
CA GLY A 67 -1.22 31.33 -1.44
C GLY A 67 -2.16 31.32 -0.22
N GLU A 68 -2.58 30.15 0.25
CA GLU A 68 -3.61 29.97 1.27
C GLU A 68 -3.05 29.36 2.56
N THR A 69 -3.87 29.28 3.60
CA THR A 69 -3.48 28.61 4.86
C THR A 69 -3.50 27.08 4.79
N VAL A 70 -3.96 26.53 3.67
CA VAL A 70 -4.13 25.10 3.44
C VAL A 70 -3.43 24.70 2.14
N LEU A 71 -2.66 23.62 2.20
CA LEU A 71 -2.05 22.94 1.07
C LEU A 71 -2.75 21.59 0.89
N PRO A 72 -3.54 21.40 -0.19
CA PRO A 72 -4.15 20.11 -0.50
C PRO A 72 -3.08 19.04 -0.74
N LEU A 73 -3.33 17.85 -0.21
CA LEU A 73 -2.51 16.67 -0.41
C LEU A 73 -3.37 15.56 -1.03
N PRO A 74 -2.77 14.67 -1.85
CA PRO A 74 -3.36 13.36 -2.09
C PRO A 74 -3.39 12.58 -0.76
N ASP A 75 -4.03 11.41 -0.77
CA ASP A 75 -4.12 10.58 0.42
C ASP A 75 -2.76 10.35 1.07
N ALA A 76 -2.63 10.83 2.31
CA ALA A 76 -1.43 10.70 3.11
C ALA A 76 -1.72 9.92 4.39
N ILE A 77 -0.85 9.00 4.71
CA ILE A 77 -0.88 8.20 5.94
C ILE A 77 -0.05 8.92 7.01
N ALA A 78 1.12 9.43 6.61
CA ALA A 78 2.00 10.20 7.47
C ALA A 78 2.87 11.14 6.64
N VAL A 79 3.21 12.30 7.21
CA VAL A 79 4.17 13.25 6.65
C VAL A 79 5.40 13.25 7.55
N SER A 80 6.57 12.92 7.00
CA SER A 80 7.84 12.85 7.74
C SER A 80 8.61 14.16 7.68
N SER A 81 8.56 14.88 6.56
CA SER A 81 9.17 16.20 6.43
C SER A 81 8.40 17.09 5.48
N VAL A 82 8.37 18.38 5.78
CA VAL A 82 7.90 19.43 4.88
C VAL A 82 9.03 20.43 4.74
N ARG A 83 9.40 20.74 3.49
CA ARG A 83 10.41 21.74 3.16
C ARG A 83 9.88 22.72 2.12
N SER A 84 10.32 23.97 2.16
CA SER A 84 9.96 24.98 1.17
C SER A 84 11.18 25.51 0.43
N ASP A 85 10.96 25.75 -0.85
CA ASP A 85 11.84 26.51 -1.73
C ASP A 85 11.41 27.98 -1.63
N ASP A 86 11.99 28.69 -0.65
CA ASP A 86 11.59 30.07 -0.37
C ASP A 86 12.18 31.08 -1.38
N ASP A 87 13.27 30.72 -2.06
CA ASP A 87 14.00 31.54 -3.03
C ASP A 87 13.80 31.14 -4.50
N GLU A 88 12.97 30.13 -4.76
CA GLU A 88 12.61 29.63 -6.10
C GLU A 88 13.83 29.13 -6.89
N THR A 89 14.80 28.53 -6.20
CA THR A 89 16.03 27.99 -6.80
C THR A 89 15.94 26.50 -7.13
N GLY A 90 14.84 25.84 -6.74
CA GLY A 90 14.70 24.38 -6.75
C GLY A 90 15.38 23.70 -5.57
N ASN A 91 15.97 24.46 -4.64
CA ASN A 91 16.59 23.92 -3.43
C ASN A 91 15.64 24.10 -2.23
N TYR A 92 15.09 23.00 -1.75
CA TYR A 92 14.19 22.98 -0.58
C TYR A 92 14.98 23.08 0.74
N SER A 93 15.65 24.22 0.96
CA SER A 93 16.53 24.42 2.10
C SER A 93 15.78 24.67 3.41
N THR A 94 14.57 25.22 3.35
CA THR A 94 13.87 25.61 4.57
C THR A 94 12.98 24.50 5.10
N SER A 95 13.30 24.00 6.29
CA SER A 95 12.52 22.94 6.95
C SER A 95 11.39 23.51 7.80
N TRP A 96 10.22 22.89 7.71
CA TRP A 96 9.05 23.20 8.54
C TRP A 96 8.96 22.19 9.68
N ALA A 97 8.81 22.69 10.90
CA ALA A 97 8.62 21.83 12.07
C ALA A 97 7.18 21.29 12.13
N SER A 98 6.98 20.09 12.68
CA SER A 98 5.64 19.50 12.85
C SER A 98 4.71 20.31 13.76
N SER A 99 5.26 21.23 14.56
CA SER A 99 4.51 22.22 15.35
C SER A 99 3.94 23.37 14.51
N GLU A 100 4.43 23.59 13.30
CA GLU A 100 4.02 24.73 12.44
C GLU A 100 2.83 24.40 11.54
N TYR A 101 2.47 23.12 11.44
CA TYR A 101 1.34 22.67 10.65
C TYR A 101 0.48 21.64 11.40
N HIS A 102 -0.72 21.42 10.88
CA HIS A 102 -1.62 20.34 11.23
C HIS A 102 -1.94 19.52 9.99
N LEU A 103 -1.96 18.21 10.13
CA LEU A 103 -2.52 17.33 9.14
C LEU A 103 -4.05 17.30 9.28
N LEU A 104 -4.75 17.45 8.16
CA LEU A 104 -6.21 17.42 8.09
C LEU A 104 -6.68 16.18 7.32
N PRO A 105 -7.81 15.56 7.71
CA PRO A 105 -8.69 16.00 8.78
C PRO A 105 -8.09 15.70 10.16
N LEU A 106 -8.48 16.45 11.17
CA LEU A 106 -8.11 16.10 12.54
C LEU A 106 -8.71 14.73 12.90
N ASN A 107 -8.00 13.96 13.72
CA ASN A 107 -8.39 12.61 14.15
C ASN A 107 -8.64 11.65 12.96
N ALA A 108 -7.79 11.72 11.93
CA ALA A 108 -7.88 10.82 10.77
C ALA A 108 -7.46 9.38 11.13
N SER A 109 -6.42 9.23 11.97
CA SER A 109 -5.85 7.96 12.42
C SER A 109 -5.68 6.91 11.30
N PRO A 110 -4.87 7.18 10.24
CA PRO A 110 -4.83 6.34 9.03
C PRO A 110 -4.27 4.93 9.24
N GLU A 111 -3.66 4.66 10.39
CA GLU A 111 -3.12 3.34 10.76
C GLU A 111 -4.17 2.44 11.45
N GLU A 112 -5.34 2.99 11.78
CA GLU A 112 -6.45 2.26 12.38
C GLU A 112 -7.46 1.76 11.35
N HIS A 113 -8.24 0.73 11.69
CA HIS A 113 -9.21 0.14 10.75
C HIS A 113 -10.42 1.02 10.44
N TRP A 114 -10.78 1.93 11.35
CA TRP A 114 -11.79 2.97 11.15
C TRP A 114 -11.16 4.28 10.64
N GLY A 115 -9.85 4.27 10.42
CA GLY A 115 -9.07 5.42 10.00
C GLY A 115 -9.44 5.90 8.59
N ARG A 116 -9.04 7.12 8.29
CA ARG A 116 -9.07 7.73 6.96
C ARG A 116 -7.75 8.45 6.70
N PRO A 117 -7.35 8.64 5.44
CA PRO A 117 -6.12 9.36 5.15
C PRO A 117 -6.24 10.86 5.46
N TYR A 118 -5.10 11.49 5.62
CA TYR A 118 -4.96 12.94 5.55
C TYR A 118 -5.04 13.41 4.10
N HIS A 119 -5.63 14.59 3.87
CA HIS A 119 -5.82 15.18 2.53
C HIS A 119 -5.36 16.65 2.46
N ALA A 120 -4.81 17.20 3.54
CA ALA A 120 -4.25 18.53 3.52
C ALA A 120 -3.28 18.79 4.68
N LEU A 121 -2.37 19.72 4.45
CA LEU A 121 -1.63 20.42 5.49
C LEU A 121 -2.27 21.78 5.73
N ARG A 122 -2.42 22.17 6.99
CA ARG A 122 -2.87 23.50 7.39
C ARG A 122 -1.84 24.16 8.28
N VAL A 123 -1.51 25.41 8.01
CA VAL A 123 -0.59 26.19 8.83
C VAL A 123 -1.20 26.45 10.22
N ARG A 124 -0.38 26.38 11.28
CA ARG A 124 -0.75 26.88 12.61
C ARG A 124 -0.66 28.41 12.62
N GLY A 125 -1.79 29.10 12.66
CA GLY A 125 -1.86 30.57 12.58
C GLY A 125 -1.11 31.38 13.66
N ASN A 126 -0.45 30.73 14.62
CA ASN A 126 0.39 31.39 15.64
C ASN A 126 1.90 31.13 15.45
N GLY A 127 2.32 30.49 14.35
CA GLY A 127 3.73 30.25 14.02
C GLY A 127 4.37 31.35 13.18
N PRO A 128 5.69 31.26 12.91
CA PRO A 128 6.38 32.18 12.00
C PRO A 128 5.87 32.03 10.55
N ARG A 129 5.34 30.85 10.21
CA ARG A 129 4.64 30.58 8.97
C ARG A 129 3.16 30.89 9.13
N GLN A 130 2.60 31.64 8.19
CA GLN A 130 1.20 32.07 8.22
C GLN A 130 0.38 31.54 7.04
N ARG A 131 1.03 31.15 5.94
CA ARG A 131 0.40 30.58 4.74
C ARG A 131 1.40 29.73 3.95
N PHE A 132 0.88 28.95 3.01
CA PHE A 132 1.65 28.33 1.94
C PHE A 132 1.80 29.36 0.82
N GLU A 133 2.95 30.02 0.73
CA GLU A 133 3.23 31.05 -0.29
C GLU A 133 2.99 30.53 -1.69
N ARG A 134 2.41 31.36 -2.56
CA ARG A 134 2.07 30.97 -3.92
C ARG A 134 3.34 30.74 -4.75
N GLY A 135 3.37 29.66 -5.54
CA GLY A 135 4.46 29.40 -6.48
C GLY A 135 4.45 27.95 -6.98
N PRO A 136 5.02 27.67 -8.16
CA PRO A 136 5.10 26.31 -8.68
C PRO A 136 6.09 25.46 -7.86
N ALA A 137 5.75 24.20 -7.61
CA ALA A 137 6.59 23.21 -6.92
C ALA A 137 7.27 23.75 -5.63
N ARG A 138 6.63 24.68 -4.92
CA ARG A 138 7.25 25.43 -3.81
C ARG A 138 7.48 24.60 -2.56
N TYR A 139 6.75 23.49 -2.42
CA TYR A 139 6.79 22.63 -1.24
C TYR A 139 7.21 21.22 -1.60
N GLU A 140 8.21 20.71 -0.92
CA GLU A 140 8.61 19.32 -0.95
C GLU A 140 8.10 18.64 0.33
N VAL A 141 7.34 17.56 0.16
CA VAL A 141 6.77 16.80 1.27
C VAL A 141 7.20 15.34 1.12
N GLN A 142 7.94 14.85 2.11
CA GLN A 142 8.24 13.45 2.24
C GLN A 142 7.20 12.79 3.15
N GLY A 143 6.71 11.62 2.76
CA GLY A 143 5.73 10.91 3.56
C GLY A 143 5.44 9.51 3.08
N ARG A 144 4.46 8.90 3.76
CA ARG A 144 3.78 7.68 3.34
C ARG A 144 2.42 8.10 2.76
N TRP A 145 2.18 7.74 1.51
CA TRP A 145 0.99 8.08 0.73
C TRP A 145 0.11 6.84 0.53
N GLY A 146 -1.20 7.02 0.47
CA GLY A 146 -2.19 5.93 0.32
C GLY A 146 -3.34 6.04 1.33
N PHE A 147 -4.35 5.18 1.16
CA PHE A 147 -5.56 5.21 2.00
C PHE A 147 -5.29 5.01 3.50
N GLY A 148 -4.41 4.08 3.85
CA GLY A 148 -4.13 3.74 5.24
C GLY A 148 -3.12 2.60 5.35
N GLU A 149 -2.59 2.41 6.55
CA GLU A 149 -1.64 1.32 6.82
C GLU A 149 -1.95 0.65 8.15
N ARG A 150 -2.77 -0.39 8.09
CA ARG A 150 -3.02 -1.22 9.26
C ARG A 150 -2.01 -2.35 9.31
N LEU A 151 -1.24 -2.39 10.39
CA LEU A 151 -0.31 -3.48 10.69
C LEU A 151 -0.91 -4.38 11.77
N GLU A 152 -1.05 -5.67 11.48
CA GLU A 152 -1.44 -6.68 12.46
C GLU A 152 -0.22 -7.51 12.84
N TYR A 153 0.01 -7.74 14.13
CA TYR A 153 1.11 -8.61 14.56
C TYR A 153 0.93 -10.01 13.95
N ALA A 154 1.93 -10.46 13.20
CA ALA A 154 1.91 -11.76 12.51
C ALA A 154 1.98 -12.94 13.49
N ARG A 155 2.14 -12.70 14.79
CA ARG A 155 2.42 -13.74 15.82
C ARG A 155 3.73 -14.49 15.59
N SER A 156 4.60 -13.92 14.76
CA SER A 156 5.86 -14.51 14.32
C SER A 156 6.98 -13.48 14.37
N ARG A 157 8.22 -13.96 14.50
CA ARG A 157 9.44 -13.16 14.60
C ARG A 157 10.51 -13.75 13.66
N LEU A 158 11.51 -12.95 13.32
CA LEU A 158 12.70 -13.46 12.63
C LEU A 158 13.50 -14.40 13.53
N ARG A 159 13.92 -15.55 12.99
CA ARG A 159 14.78 -16.54 13.65
C ARG A 159 16.25 -16.42 13.29
N SER A 160 16.59 -15.52 12.38
CA SER A 160 17.94 -15.17 11.97
C SER A 160 17.98 -13.69 11.62
N SER A 161 19.16 -13.06 11.71
CA SER A 161 19.35 -11.72 11.17
C SER A 161 19.27 -11.75 9.64
N LEU A 162 18.82 -10.65 9.05
CA LEU A 162 18.67 -10.50 7.61
C LEU A 162 19.59 -9.38 7.12
N SER A 163 20.42 -9.66 6.10
CA SER A 163 21.19 -8.61 5.39
C SER A 163 20.28 -7.87 4.40
N GLU A 164 20.73 -6.75 3.82
CA GLU A 164 19.98 -5.99 2.79
C GLU A 164 19.76 -6.77 1.47
N THR A 165 20.53 -7.82 1.23
CA THR A 165 20.45 -8.64 0.01
C THR A 165 19.74 -9.97 0.19
N ALA A 166 19.55 -10.42 1.44
CA ALA A 166 18.91 -11.69 1.71
C ALA A 166 17.42 -11.63 1.37
N THR A 167 16.93 -12.65 0.66
CA THR A 167 15.53 -12.80 0.23
C THR A 167 14.82 -13.98 0.91
N LEU A 168 15.55 -14.76 1.71
CA LEU A 168 15.04 -15.84 2.53
C LEU A 168 14.95 -15.38 3.99
N LEU A 169 13.74 -15.44 4.55
CA LEU A 169 13.46 -15.11 5.94
C LEU A 169 13.13 -16.39 6.69
N ASP A 170 13.91 -16.71 7.71
CA ASP A 170 13.54 -17.75 8.66
C ASP A 170 12.63 -17.13 9.74
N VAL A 171 11.43 -17.68 9.90
CA VAL A 171 10.40 -17.17 10.81
C VAL A 171 10.06 -18.18 11.90
N SER A 172 9.49 -17.73 13.01
CA SER A 172 9.13 -18.63 14.12
C SER A 172 8.07 -19.67 13.73
N ASN A 173 7.13 -19.26 12.88
CA ASN A 173 6.06 -20.10 12.37
C ASN A 173 5.67 -19.58 10.97
N GLY A 174 5.86 -20.41 9.95
CA GLY A 174 5.51 -20.05 8.56
C GLY A 174 4.02 -20.18 8.25
N ALA A 175 3.26 -20.93 9.05
CA ALA A 175 1.81 -21.08 8.88
C ALA A 175 1.03 -19.78 9.16
N ASP A 176 1.67 -18.80 9.81
CA ASP A 176 1.08 -17.48 10.05
C ASP A 176 1.08 -16.59 8.79
N PHE A 177 1.68 -17.05 7.69
CA PHE A 177 1.85 -16.29 6.45
C PHE A 177 1.24 -17.01 5.25
N ALA A 178 0.82 -16.24 4.25
CA ALA A 178 0.36 -16.73 2.97
C ALA A 178 1.08 -16.05 1.80
N VAL A 179 1.20 -16.77 0.69
CA VAL A 179 1.77 -16.24 -0.55
C VAL A 179 0.90 -15.10 -1.08
N GLY A 180 1.51 -13.99 -1.49
CA GLY A 180 0.84 -12.77 -1.93
C GLY A 180 0.61 -11.74 -0.82
N GLN A 181 0.82 -12.10 0.45
CA GLN A 181 0.71 -11.13 1.55
C GLN A 181 1.88 -10.16 1.56
N THR A 182 1.58 -8.89 1.85
CA THR A 182 2.61 -7.92 2.22
C THR A 182 2.86 -8.00 3.72
N ILE A 183 4.11 -8.21 4.11
CA ILE A 183 4.57 -8.21 5.49
C ILE A 183 5.45 -6.99 5.76
N ALA A 184 5.59 -6.65 7.04
CA ALA A 184 6.41 -5.53 7.49
C ALA A 184 7.37 -5.96 8.60
N ALA A 185 8.59 -5.45 8.52
CA ALA A 185 9.60 -5.48 9.57
C ALA A 185 10.13 -4.04 9.71
N GLY A 186 9.80 -3.37 10.81
CA GLY A 186 10.05 -1.93 10.94
C GLY A 186 9.45 -1.12 9.78
N PRO A 187 10.21 -0.22 9.12
CA PRO A 187 9.72 0.58 8.00
C PRO A 187 9.74 -0.18 6.66
N GLU A 188 10.34 -1.36 6.57
CA GLU A 188 10.41 -2.13 5.32
C GLU A 188 9.09 -2.86 5.05
N ARG A 189 8.68 -2.90 3.77
CA ARG A 189 7.59 -3.75 3.28
C ARG A 189 8.16 -4.83 2.36
N MET A 190 7.66 -6.05 2.50
CA MET A 190 8.11 -7.21 1.73
C MET A 190 6.92 -8.04 1.25
N LEU A 191 6.98 -8.59 0.04
CA LEU A 191 5.95 -9.48 -0.50
C LEU A 191 6.34 -10.93 -0.31
N VAL A 192 5.49 -11.73 0.32
CA VAL A 192 5.71 -13.17 0.45
C VAL A 192 5.47 -13.86 -0.90
N ARG A 193 6.50 -14.50 -1.45
CA ARG A 193 6.47 -15.24 -2.72
C ARG A 193 6.26 -16.71 -2.55
N THR A 194 6.88 -17.31 -1.54
CA THR A 194 6.71 -18.73 -1.21
C THR A 194 6.77 -18.91 0.28
N VAL A 195 6.00 -19.87 0.79
CA VAL A 195 6.09 -20.35 2.17
C VAL A 195 6.51 -21.82 2.11
N SER A 196 7.63 -22.18 2.75
CA SER A 196 8.10 -23.55 2.85
C SER A 196 8.50 -23.83 4.28
N SER A 197 7.68 -24.61 5.00
CA SER A 197 7.81 -24.76 6.45
C SER A 197 7.89 -23.39 7.13
N ASN A 198 8.94 -23.12 7.90
CA ASN A 198 9.21 -21.87 8.60
C ASN A 198 10.12 -20.90 7.82
N ARG A 199 10.20 -21.05 6.50
CA ARG A 199 11.00 -20.19 5.62
C ARG A 199 10.12 -19.50 4.59
N LEU A 200 10.26 -18.18 4.52
CA LEU A 200 9.60 -17.34 3.52
C LEU A 200 10.62 -16.92 2.46
N THR A 201 10.28 -17.04 1.19
CA THR A 201 10.98 -16.29 0.14
C THR A 201 10.21 -15.01 -0.12
N VAL A 202 10.87 -13.87 -0.11
CA VAL A 202 10.20 -12.57 -0.26
C VAL A 202 10.83 -11.71 -1.36
N THR A 203 10.02 -10.86 -1.97
CA THR A 203 10.50 -9.66 -2.68
C THR A 203 10.58 -8.52 -1.67
N ARG A 204 11.69 -7.79 -1.63
CA ARG A 204 11.99 -6.77 -0.61
C ARG A 204 11.86 -5.35 -1.16
N GLY A 205 11.78 -4.37 -0.25
CA GLY A 205 11.69 -2.96 -0.65
C GLY A 205 10.41 -2.62 -1.41
N LEU A 206 9.26 -3.16 -0.99
CA LEU A 206 7.98 -2.84 -1.61
C LEU A 206 7.54 -1.40 -1.32
N ASN A 207 6.71 -0.85 -2.21
CA ASN A 207 6.02 0.44 -2.01
C ASN A 207 6.97 1.60 -1.66
N GLY A 208 8.10 1.70 -2.35
CA GLY A 208 9.09 2.78 -2.15
C GLY A 208 9.95 2.62 -0.88
N THR A 209 9.82 1.51 -0.16
CA THR A 209 10.77 1.17 0.91
C THR A 209 12.06 0.58 0.32
N SER A 210 13.16 0.62 1.08
CA SER A 210 14.42 -0.02 0.69
C SER A 210 14.65 -1.26 1.55
N PRO A 211 15.31 -2.32 1.03
CA PRO A 211 15.75 -3.43 1.86
C PRO A 211 16.65 -2.94 3.01
N GLN A 212 16.37 -3.38 4.23
CA GLN A 212 17.13 -3.01 5.44
C GLN A 212 17.80 -4.20 6.13
N GLN A 213 18.76 -3.95 7.01
CA GLN A 213 19.22 -4.99 7.92
C GLN A 213 18.18 -5.19 9.01
N HIS A 214 17.87 -6.45 9.32
CA HIS A 214 16.99 -6.83 10.42
C HIS A 214 17.72 -7.73 11.41
N SER A 215 17.39 -7.58 12.68
CA SER A 215 17.97 -8.34 13.78
C SER A 215 17.19 -9.61 14.08
N LEU A 216 17.88 -10.56 14.73
CA LEU A 216 17.22 -11.71 15.33
C LEU A 216 16.11 -11.23 16.28
N ASN A 217 14.96 -11.90 16.25
CA ASN A 217 13.76 -11.60 17.03
C ASN A 217 12.98 -10.35 16.61
N ASP A 218 13.34 -9.68 15.52
CA ASP A 218 12.53 -8.60 14.98
C ASP A 218 11.10 -9.10 14.72
N THR A 219 10.14 -8.29 15.16
CA THR A 219 8.71 -8.59 15.09
C THR A 219 8.23 -8.44 13.65
N LEU A 220 7.50 -9.43 13.15
CA LEU A 220 6.85 -9.34 11.84
C LEU A 220 5.38 -8.94 11.98
N TYR A 221 4.93 -8.10 11.05
CA TYR A 221 3.54 -7.68 10.94
C TYR A 221 3.00 -8.03 9.54
N ILE A 222 1.69 -8.19 9.43
CA ILE A 222 0.98 -8.34 8.17
C ILE A 222 0.25 -7.03 7.87
N VAL A 223 0.41 -6.52 6.65
CA VAL A 223 -0.36 -5.36 6.18
C VAL A 223 -1.79 -5.80 5.89
N ARG A 224 -2.77 -5.10 6.48
CA ARG A 224 -4.20 -5.39 6.31
C ARG A 224 -4.88 -4.30 5.50
N TRP A 225 -5.66 -4.75 4.52
CA TRP A 225 -6.49 -3.90 3.69
C TRP A 225 -7.87 -3.71 4.32
N PRO A 226 -8.60 -2.63 3.99
CA PRO A 226 -10.02 -2.57 4.32
C PRO A 226 -10.73 -3.79 3.71
N ALA A 227 -11.55 -4.47 4.51
CA ALA A 227 -12.17 -5.74 4.10
C ALA A 227 -12.94 -5.66 2.77
N PRO A 228 -13.65 -4.56 2.43
CA PRO A 228 -14.28 -4.40 1.11
C PRO A 228 -13.29 -4.45 -0.05
N ILE A 229 -12.11 -3.85 0.10
CA ILE A 229 -11.06 -3.81 -0.93
C ILE A 229 -10.48 -5.20 -1.16
N GLU A 230 -10.16 -5.90 -0.06
CA GLU A 230 -9.65 -7.28 -0.15
C GLU A 230 -10.67 -8.22 -0.79
N ARG A 231 -11.94 -8.13 -0.38
CA ARG A 231 -13.02 -8.95 -0.94
C ARG A 231 -13.25 -8.65 -2.42
N ALA A 232 -13.26 -7.38 -2.80
CA ALA A 232 -13.43 -6.96 -4.19
C ALA A 232 -12.33 -7.57 -5.08
N ALA A 233 -11.08 -7.49 -4.65
CA ALA A 233 -9.95 -8.04 -5.39
C ALA A 233 -10.04 -9.57 -5.52
N LEU A 234 -10.35 -10.27 -4.43
CA LEU A 234 -10.47 -11.73 -4.42
C LEU A 234 -11.65 -12.23 -5.28
N ILE A 235 -12.83 -11.62 -5.18
CA ILE A 235 -14.03 -12.00 -5.96
C ILE A 235 -13.77 -11.78 -7.45
N ASN A 236 -13.25 -10.62 -7.82
CA ASN A 236 -13.01 -10.30 -9.22
C ASN A 236 -11.93 -11.22 -9.82
N ALA A 237 -10.84 -11.49 -9.08
CA ALA A 237 -9.82 -12.43 -9.52
C ALA A 237 -10.37 -13.86 -9.70
N ALA A 238 -11.17 -14.35 -8.75
CA ALA A 238 -11.77 -15.69 -8.85
C ALA A 238 -12.70 -15.82 -10.07
N ARG A 239 -13.51 -14.79 -10.33
CA ARG A 239 -14.43 -14.78 -11.47
C ARG A 239 -13.71 -14.66 -12.81
N LEU A 240 -12.67 -13.82 -12.90
CA LEU A 240 -11.84 -13.76 -14.10
C LEU A 240 -11.14 -15.09 -14.38
N TRP A 241 -10.61 -15.73 -13.33
CA TRP A 241 -9.94 -17.04 -13.46
C TRP A 241 -10.89 -18.13 -13.96
N THR A 242 -12.10 -18.22 -13.41
CA THR A 242 -13.09 -19.23 -13.82
C THR A 242 -13.67 -18.99 -15.23
N ARG A 243 -13.67 -17.73 -15.70
CA ARG A 243 -14.09 -17.35 -17.07
C ARG A 243 -12.99 -17.55 -18.13
N ALA A 244 -11.74 -17.71 -17.73
CA ALA A 244 -10.58 -17.81 -18.63
C ALA A 244 -10.41 -19.08 -19.50
N PRO A 245 -11.11 -20.24 -19.35
CA PRO A 245 -10.89 -21.35 -20.29
C PRO A 245 -11.34 -21.05 -21.74
N ALA A 246 -11.97 -19.90 -22.00
CA ALA A 246 -12.37 -19.45 -23.34
C ALA A 246 -11.68 -18.15 -23.82
N PHE A 247 -10.78 -17.53 -23.04
CA PHE A 247 -10.25 -16.19 -23.33
C PHE A 247 -8.79 -16.07 -22.84
N GLU A 248 -7.87 -15.64 -23.70
CA GLU A 248 -6.45 -15.52 -23.30
C GLU A 248 -6.29 -14.58 -22.09
N PRO A 249 -5.67 -15.04 -20.98
CA PRO A 249 -5.95 -14.48 -19.64
C PRO A 249 -5.14 -13.22 -19.27
N PHE A 250 -4.56 -12.51 -20.24
CA PHE A 250 -3.59 -11.46 -19.94
C PHE A 250 -4.01 -10.03 -20.29
N TYR A 251 -5.10 -9.84 -21.03
CA TYR A 251 -5.52 -8.52 -21.53
C TYR A 251 -7.04 -8.31 -21.53
N VAL A 252 -7.77 -8.90 -20.59
CA VAL A 252 -9.11 -8.36 -20.31
C VAL A 252 -8.85 -7.07 -19.56
N ASP A 253 -9.00 -5.93 -20.25
CA ASP A 253 -9.15 -4.61 -19.65
C ASP A 253 -10.06 -4.79 -18.43
N ALA A 254 -9.47 -4.87 -17.24
CA ALA A 254 -10.12 -5.44 -16.08
C ALA A 254 -11.23 -4.50 -15.60
N ASP A 255 -12.38 -4.57 -16.26
CA ASP A 255 -13.62 -3.99 -15.80
C ASP A 255 -14.04 -4.78 -14.57
N LEU A 256 -14.39 -4.05 -13.53
CA LEU A 256 -14.82 -4.65 -12.28
C LEU A 256 -16.29 -5.03 -12.46
N ASP A 257 -16.65 -6.24 -12.04
CA ASP A 257 -18.06 -6.65 -12.01
C ASP A 257 -18.90 -5.63 -11.22
N THR A 258 -20.17 -5.44 -11.59
CA THR A 258 -21.02 -4.39 -11.01
C THR A 258 -21.16 -4.46 -9.49
N ASP A 259 -21.29 -5.66 -8.93
CA ASP A 259 -21.36 -5.88 -7.47
C ASP A 259 -20.02 -5.60 -6.77
N VAL A 260 -18.91 -5.89 -7.45
CA VAL A 260 -17.57 -5.51 -7.00
C VAL A 260 -17.44 -3.98 -6.97
N ARG A 261 -17.96 -3.27 -7.98
CA ARG A 261 -17.98 -1.80 -7.98
C ARG A 261 -18.79 -1.22 -6.82
N LEU A 262 -19.98 -1.76 -6.55
CA LEU A 262 -20.80 -1.34 -5.41
C LEU A 262 -20.06 -1.51 -4.07
N LEU A 263 -19.27 -2.58 -3.93
CA LEU A 263 -18.41 -2.82 -2.76
C LEU A 263 -17.32 -1.74 -2.59
N LEU A 264 -16.86 -1.16 -3.69
CA LEU A 264 -15.77 -0.18 -3.75
C LEU A 264 -16.24 1.27 -3.71
N GLU A 265 -17.52 1.54 -4.01
CA GLU A 265 -18.10 2.89 -4.07
C GLU A 265 -17.77 3.76 -2.84
N PRO A 266 -17.89 3.28 -1.59
CA PRO A 266 -17.58 4.09 -0.40
C PRO A 266 -16.13 4.56 -0.33
N TYR A 267 -15.23 3.91 -1.06
CA TYR A 267 -13.79 4.22 -1.07
C TYR A 267 -13.38 5.04 -2.29
N ARG A 268 -14.25 5.22 -3.28
CA ARG A 268 -13.95 5.93 -4.52
C ARG A 268 -13.80 7.43 -4.30
N LEU A 269 -12.67 7.99 -4.72
CA LEU A 269 -12.40 9.42 -4.63
C LEU A 269 -13.08 10.17 -5.78
N GLY A 270 -13.94 11.14 -5.46
CA GLY A 270 -14.72 11.92 -6.44
C GLY A 270 -16.04 11.27 -6.90
N GLY A 271 -16.48 10.20 -6.23
CA GLY A 271 -17.85 9.69 -6.38
C GLY A 271 -18.86 10.63 -5.72
N VAL A 272 -20.02 10.82 -6.34
CA VAL A 272 -21.16 11.51 -5.71
C VAL A 272 -21.68 10.58 -4.61
N ALA A 273 -21.64 11.05 -3.36
CA ALA A 273 -22.27 10.38 -2.23
C ALA A 273 -23.79 10.47 -2.31
#